data_AF-A0A516WP88-F1
#
_entry.id   AF-A0A516WP88-F1
#
_cell.length_a   1.000
_cell.length_b   1.000
_cell.length_c   1.000
_cell.angle_alpha   90.00
_cell.angle_beta   90.00
_cell.angle_gamma   90.00
#
_symmetry.space_group_name_H-M   'P 1'
#
loop_
_entity.id
_entity.type
_entity.pdbx_description
1 polymer ?
#
loop_
_entity_poly.entity_id
_entity_poly.type
_entity_poly.pdbx_seq_one_letter_code
_entity_poly.pdbx_strand_id
1 'polypeptide(L)'
;MNTDEYLYFLDRAFDGMLTVLGELGDDRANQAPPFDGANSPWAITYHCTQVADYWIGHLIGGRESNRDREAEFTARGTIADLTRTIAALRANLQKDLDGFDPAAPLANTPPADYEGPSRQLTPNGVLLHVLEELAQHHGQVEVSRDALSTAPVEAAL
;
A
#
# COMPACT_ATOMS: atom_id res chain seq x y z
N MET A 1 0.63 -1.40 -21.63
CA MET A 1 1.07 -2.04 -20.37
C MET A 1 0.20 -3.26 -20.18
N ASN A 2 0.78 -4.39 -19.76
CA ASN A 2 0.02 -5.58 -19.42
C ASN A 2 -0.45 -5.44 -17.95
N THR A 3 -1.77 -5.37 -17.74
CA THR A 3 -2.36 -5.20 -16.41
C THR A 3 -2.19 -6.45 -15.54
N ASP A 4 -2.10 -7.63 -16.12
CA ASP A 4 -1.92 -8.88 -15.37
C ASP A 4 -0.51 -8.95 -14.77
N GLU A 5 0.51 -8.57 -15.54
CA GLU A 5 1.89 -8.45 -15.04
C GLU A 5 1.99 -7.39 -13.94
N TYR A 6 1.30 -6.27 -14.12
CA TYR A 6 1.25 -5.21 -13.12
C TYR A 6 0.60 -5.69 -11.81
N LEU A 7 -0.58 -6.32 -11.89
CA LEU A 7 -1.29 -6.87 -10.74
C LEU A 7 -0.47 -7.96 -10.04
N TYR A 8 0.26 -8.79 -10.80
CA TYR A 8 1.21 -9.75 -10.22
C TYR A 8 2.25 -9.09 -9.33
N PHE A 9 2.82 -7.94 -9.72
CA PHE A 9 3.80 -7.24 -8.89
C PHE A 9 3.19 -6.56 -7.66
N LEU A 10 1.96 -6.03 -7.76
CA LEU A 10 1.25 -5.54 -6.58
C LEU A 10 0.97 -6.67 -5.60
N ASP A 11 0.50 -7.81 -6.11
CA ASP A 11 0.23 -9.01 -5.32
C ASP A 11 1.49 -9.51 -4.63
N ARG A 12 2.63 -9.54 -5.34
CA ARG A 12 3.93 -9.90 -4.76
C ARG A 12 4.31 -8.99 -3.58
N ALA A 13 4.07 -7.69 -3.68
CA ALA A 13 4.35 -6.74 -2.61
C ALA A 13 3.42 -6.94 -1.41
N PHE A 14 2.11 -7.12 -1.64
CA PHE A 14 1.15 -7.39 -0.57
C PHE A 14 1.39 -8.74 0.12
N ASP A 15 1.70 -9.79 -0.64
CA ASP A 15 2.01 -11.11 -0.08
C ASP A 15 3.28 -11.08 0.76
N GLY A 16 4.30 -10.33 0.31
CA GLY A 16 5.51 -10.09 1.08
C GLY A 16 5.23 -9.35 2.40
N MET A 17 4.46 -8.27 2.35
CA MET A 17 4.04 -7.54 3.55
C MET A 17 3.25 -8.44 4.52
N LEU A 18 2.25 -9.19 4.04
CA LEU A 18 1.46 -10.10 4.87
C LEU A 18 2.30 -11.22 5.48
N THR A 19 3.29 -11.74 4.75
CA THR A 19 4.25 -12.73 5.27
C THR A 19 5.02 -12.14 6.45
N VAL A 20 5.57 -10.94 6.30
CA VAL A 20 6.28 -10.23 7.37
C VAL A 20 5.38 -9.98 8.58
N LEU A 21 4.15 -9.52 8.38
CA LEU A 21 3.23 -9.31 9.51
C LEU A 21 2.92 -10.64 10.22
N GLY A 22 2.77 -11.73 9.47
CA GLY A 22 2.58 -13.08 10.00
C GLY A 22 3.75 -13.55 10.87
N GLU A 23 4.98 -13.23 10.49
CA GLU A 23 6.19 -13.54 11.29
C GLU A 23 6.22 -12.76 12.62
N LEU A 24 5.73 -11.51 12.61
CA LEU A 24 5.67 -10.66 13.81
C LEU A 24 4.50 -11.01 14.74
N GLY A 25 3.37 -11.46 14.18
CA GLY A 25 2.11 -11.62 14.89
C GLY A 25 1.42 -10.29 15.19
N ASP A 26 0.13 -10.33 15.56
CA ASP A 26 -0.71 -9.13 15.72
C ASP A 26 -0.11 -8.09 16.67
N ASP A 27 0.42 -8.53 17.83
CA ASP A 27 0.93 -7.60 18.85
C ASP A 27 2.13 -6.80 18.37
N ARG A 28 3.13 -7.44 17.74
CA ARG A 28 4.33 -6.76 17.25
C ARG A 28 4.07 -6.04 15.93
N ALA A 29 3.24 -6.58 15.05
CA ALA A 29 2.86 -5.94 13.79
C ALA A 29 2.23 -4.55 14.01
N ASN A 30 1.56 -4.36 15.14
CA ASN A 30 0.96 -3.08 15.54
C ASN A 30 1.92 -2.15 16.33
N GLN A 31 3.18 -2.54 16.56
CA GLN A 31 4.18 -1.70 17.22
C GLN A 31 5.01 -0.93 16.20
N ALA A 32 5.32 0.33 16.50
CA ALA A 32 6.29 1.08 15.72
C ALA A 32 7.70 0.53 16.02
N PRO A 33 8.57 0.38 15.01
CA PRO A 33 9.98 0.08 15.25
C PRO A 33 10.65 1.23 16.01
N PRO A 34 11.82 1.01 16.66
CA PRO A 34 12.51 2.00 17.49
C PRO A 34 13.24 3.06 16.66
N PHE A 35 12.54 3.69 15.73
CA PHE A 35 12.98 4.83 14.95
C PHE A 35 12.04 6.00 15.21
N ASP A 36 12.60 7.19 15.41
CA ASP A 36 11.80 8.38 15.67
C ASP A 36 10.81 8.65 14.52
N GLY A 37 9.53 8.73 14.86
CA GLY A 37 8.44 9.00 13.92
C GLY A 37 8.00 7.82 13.05
N ALA A 38 8.50 6.59 13.28
CA ALA A 38 8.10 5.44 12.49
C ALA A 38 6.64 4.99 12.77
N ASN A 39 5.97 4.54 11.71
CA ASN A 39 4.68 3.87 11.82
C ASN A 39 4.87 2.36 12.02
N SER A 40 3.83 1.69 12.52
CA SER A 40 3.84 0.23 12.62
C SER A 40 3.78 -0.41 11.23
N PRO A 41 4.37 -1.60 11.02
CA PRO A 41 4.29 -2.29 9.74
C PRO A 41 2.84 -2.66 9.37
N TRP A 42 1.94 -2.85 10.35
CA TRP A 42 0.50 -3.00 10.09
C TRP A 42 -0.09 -1.73 9.46
N ALA A 43 0.18 -0.55 10.04
CA ALA A 43 -0.33 0.72 9.52
C ALA A 43 0.23 1.03 8.12
N ILE A 44 1.51 0.73 7.88
CA ILE A 44 2.13 0.87 6.55
C ILE A 44 1.47 -0.07 5.52
N THR A 45 1.19 -1.32 5.90
CA THR A 45 0.52 -2.27 4.98
C THR A 45 -0.93 -1.84 4.69
N TYR A 46 -1.65 -1.33 5.69
CA TYR A 46 -2.98 -0.74 5.50
C TYR A 46 -2.94 0.53 4.61
N HIS A 47 -1.94 1.39 4.80
CA HIS A 47 -1.72 2.53 3.92
C HIS A 47 -1.59 2.10 2.45
N CYS A 48 -0.83 1.04 2.16
CA CYS A 48 -0.72 0.49 0.81
C CYS A 48 -2.09 0.05 0.22
N THR A 49 -3.01 -0.48 1.03
CA THR A 49 -4.36 -0.82 0.53
C THR A 49 -5.13 0.42 0.13
N GLN A 50 -5.03 1.48 0.94
CA GLN A 50 -5.71 2.76 0.68
C GLN A 50 -5.10 3.51 -0.52
N VAL A 51 -3.79 3.43 -0.70
CA VAL A 51 -3.09 3.94 -1.90
C VAL A 51 -3.63 3.26 -3.15
N ALA A 52 -3.60 1.93 -3.22
CA ALA A 52 -4.08 1.22 -4.40
C ALA A 52 -5.58 1.43 -4.66
N ASP A 53 -6.43 1.42 -3.62
CA ASP A 53 -7.87 1.67 -3.76
C ASP A 53 -8.18 3.08 -4.30
N TYR A 54 -7.50 4.11 -3.78
CA TYR A 54 -7.70 5.48 -4.24
C TYR A 54 -7.16 5.70 -5.64
N TRP A 55 -5.90 5.36 -5.86
CA TRP A 55 -5.24 5.68 -7.12
C TRP A 55 -5.82 4.89 -8.29
N ILE A 56 -6.04 3.58 -8.12
CA ILE A 56 -6.61 2.76 -9.19
C ILE A 56 -8.13 2.82 -9.17
N GLY A 57 -8.75 2.52 -8.03
CA GLY A 57 -10.20 2.44 -7.94
C GLY A 57 -10.91 3.77 -8.17
N HIS A 58 -10.43 4.84 -7.54
CA HIS A 58 -11.05 6.15 -7.66
C HIS A 58 -10.58 6.92 -8.90
N LEU A 59 -9.27 7.05 -9.15
CA LEU A 59 -8.81 7.88 -10.29
C LEU A 59 -8.94 7.19 -11.65
N ILE A 60 -8.76 5.86 -11.74
CA ILE A 60 -8.96 5.12 -13.00
C ILE A 60 -10.38 4.56 -13.07
N GLY A 61 -10.79 3.77 -12.07
CA GLY A 61 -12.08 3.07 -12.05
C GLY A 61 -13.30 3.97 -11.76
N GLY A 62 -13.08 5.23 -11.36
CA GLY A 62 -14.16 6.19 -11.11
C GLY A 62 -15.00 5.91 -9.86
N ARG A 63 -14.60 4.98 -8.99
CA ARG A 63 -15.31 4.66 -7.75
C ARG A 63 -15.28 5.85 -6.79
N GLU A 64 -16.28 6.01 -5.94
CA GLU A 64 -16.21 6.98 -4.84
C GLU A 64 -15.08 6.60 -3.85
N SER A 65 -14.43 7.60 -3.28
CA SER A 65 -13.41 7.39 -2.25
C SER A 65 -13.77 8.13 -0.96
N ASN A 66 -13.72 7.39 0.15
CA ASN A 66 -13.82 7.94 1.51
C ASN A 66 -12.45 7.92 2.20
N ARG A 67 -11.36 8.04 1.43
CA ARG A 67 -9.99 7.90 1.93
C ARG A 67 -9.68 9.00 2.96
N ASP A 68 -9.29 8.58 4.15
CA ASP A 68 -8.71 9.42 5.20
C ASP A 68 -7.23 9.09 5.35
N ARG A 69 -6.38 9.92 4.74
CA ARG A 69 -4.93 9.70 4.70
C ARG A 69 -4.28 9.82 6.07
N GLU A 70 -4.78 10.68 6.94
CA GLU A 70 -4.18 10.87 8.27
C GLU A 70 -4.47 9.67 9.17
N ALA A 71 -5.69 9.14 9.09
CA ALA A 71 -6.10 7.95 9.84
C ALA A 71 -5.27 6.70 9.50
N GLU A 72 -4.83 6.55 8.24
CA GLU A 72 -4.03 5.40 7.76
C GLU A 72 -2.79 5.13 8.64
N PHE A 73 -2.09 6.18 9.05
CA PHE A 73 -0.81 6.08 9.76
C PHE A 73 -0.95 5.77 11.26
N THR A 74 -2.17 5.81 11.78
CA THR A 74 -2.51 5.45 13.17
C THR A 74 -3.36 4.19 13.27
N ALA A 75 -3.71 3.62 12.12
CA ALA A 75 -4.59 2.46 12.02
C ALA A 75 -3.95 1.21 12.65
N ARG A 76 -4.82 0.39 13.25
CA ARG A 76 -4.46 -0.84 13.95
C ARG A 76 -5.52 -1.90 13.67
N GLY A 77 -5.14 -3.17 13.76
CA GLY A 77 -6.07 -4.27 13.59
C GLY A 77 -5.38 -5.62 13.60
N THR A 78 -6.12 -6.66 13.22
CA THR A 78 -5.56 -8.01 13.09
C THR A 78 -5.01 -8.24 11.69
N ILE A 79 -4.06 -9.15 11.56
CA ILE A 79 -3.54 -9.63 10.28
C ILE A 79 -4.65 -10.31 9.47
N ALA A 80 -5.60 -10.96 10.16
CA ALA A 80 -6.76 -11.58 9.52
C ALA A 80 -7.68 -10.56 8.85
N ASP A 81 -7.93 -9.41 9.50
CA ASP A 81 -8.75 -8.33 8.94
C ASP A 81 -8.06 -7.68 7.74
N LEU A 82 -6.75 -7.46 7.85
CA LEU A 82 -5.97 -6.87 6.77
C LEU A 82 -5.85 -7.81 5.57
N THR A 83 -5.69 -9.12 5.79
CA THR A 83 -5.74 -10.14 4.74
C THR A 83 -7.06 -10.11 3.98
N ARG A 84 -8.20 -10.00 4.69
CA ARG A 84 -9.52 -9.89 4.04
C ARG A 84 -9.66 -8.60 3.25
N THR A 85 -9.12 -7.50 3.77
CA THR A 85 -9.10 -6.20 3.08
C THR A 85 -8.32 -6.29 1.78
N ILE A 86 -7.12 -6.88 1.79
CA ILE A 86 -6.28 -7.07 0.60
C ILE A 86 -6.97 -7.99 -0.41
N ALA A 87 -7.60 -9.08 0.03
CA ALA A 87 -8.32 -9.98 -0.87
C ALA A 87 -9.50 -9.28 -1.58
N ALA A 88 -10.27 -8.47 -0.86
CA ALA A 88 -11.35 -7.68 -1.44
C ALA A 88 -10.81 -6.61 -2.41
N LEU A 89 -9.72 -5.94 -2.03
CA LEU A 89 -9.03 -4.97 -2.88
C LEU A 89 -8.60 -5.60 -4.21
N ARG A 90 -7.92 -6.75 -4.19
CA ARG A 90 -7.48 -7.44 -5.42
C ARG A 90 -8.63 -7.71 -6.39
N ALA A 91 -9.75 -8.19 -5.86
CA ALA A 91 -10.94 -8.45 -6.67
C ALA A 91 -11.55 -7.16 -7.28
N ASN A 92 -11.41 -6.02 -6.60
CA ASN A 92 -11.83 -4.73 -7.13
C ASN A 92 -10.84 -4.20 -8.17
N LEU A 93 -9.53 -4.26 -7.91
CA LEU A 93 -8.50 -3.80 -8.84
C LEU A 93 -8.57 -4.52 -10.19
N GLN A 94 -8.88 -5.82 -10.18
CA GLN A 94 -9.10 -6.56 -11.42
C GLN A 94 -10.26 -6.00 -12.25
N LYS A 95 -11.35 -5.56 -11.60
CA LYS A 95 -12.50 -4.95 -12.27
C LYS A 95 -12.20 -3.52 -12.71
N ASP A 96 -11.52 -2.76 -11.84
CA ASP A 96 -11.14 -1.37 -12.10
C ASP A 96 -10.18 -1.25 -13.30
N LEU A 97 -9.41 -2.31 -13.61
CA LEU A 97 -8.49 -2.40 -14.74
C LEU A 97 -9.02 -3.23 -15.92
N ASP A 98 -10.25 -3.74 -15.87
CA ASP A 98 -10.85 -4.43 -17.00
C ASP A 98 -11.03 -3.45 -18.17
N GLY A 99 -10.52 -3.81 -19.35
CA GLY A 99 -10.50 -2.93 -20.51
C GLY A 99 -9.62 -1.68 -20.38
N PHE A 100 -8.62 -1.69 -19.48
CA PHE A 100 -7.70 -0.57 -19.25
C PHE A 100 -7.18 0.07 -20.56
N ASP A 101 -7.44 1.36 -20.73
CA ASP A 101 -6.91 2.17 -21.84
C ASP A 101 -5.84 3.15 -21.31
N PRO A 102 -4.56 2.99 -21.66
CA PRO A 102 -3.49 3.87 -21.21
C PRO A 102 -3.57 5.31 -21.76
N ALA A 103 -4.39 5.55 -22.79
CA ALA A 103 -4.58 6.86 -23.41
C ALA A 103 -5.86 7.58 -22.93
N ALA A 104 -6.72 6.90 -22.17
CA ALA A 104 -7.93 7.50 -21.62
C ALA A 104 -7.59 8.58 -20.57
N PRO A 105 -8.45 9.60 -20.40
CA PRO A 105 -8.35 10.50 -19.26
C PRO A 105 -8.64 9.76 -17.96
N LEU A 106 -8.11 10.26 -16.85
CA LEU A 106 -8.52 9.81 -15.52
C LEU A 106 -10.00 10.16 -15.27
N ALA A 107 -10.71 9.29 -14.56
CA ALA A 107 -12.10 9.49 -14.19
C ALA A 107 -12.27 10.61 -13.15
N ASN A 108 -11.27 10.79 -12.28
CA ASN A 108 -11.25 11.81 -11.25
C ASN A 108 -9.92 12.58 -11.25
N THR A 109 -9.91 13.77 -10.65
CA THR A 109 -8.73 14.64 -10.61
C THR A 109 -7.78 14.19 -9.48
N PRO A 110 -6.49 13.96 -9.75
CA PRO A 110 -5.52 13.64 -8.71
C PRO A 110 -5.36 14.82 -7.74
N PRO A 111 -4.84 14.59 -6.52
CA PRO A 111 -4.48 15.67 -5.61
C PRO A 111 -3.45 16.62 -6.28
N ALA A 112 -3.54 17.92 -5.98
CA ALA A 112 -2.70 18.95 -6.60
C ALA A 112 -1.20 18.68 -6.45
N ASP A 113 -0.78 18.16 -5.29
CA ASP A 113 0.62 17.81 -5.00
C ASP A 113 1.15 16.64 -5.86
N TYR A 114 0.28 15.96 -6.59
CA TYR A 114 0.57 14.78 -7.40
C TYR A 114 0.13 14.93 -8.87
N GLU A 115 -0.03 16.16 -9.37
CA GLU A 115 -0.38 16.41 -10.78
C GLU A 115 0.68 15.90 -11.77
N GLY A 116 1.87 15.54 -11.28
CA GLY A 116 2.98 14.96 -12.05
C GLY A 116 4.10 15.98 -12.31
N PRO A 117 4.95 15.77 -13.35
CA PRO A 117 5.85 16.82 -13.86
C PRO A 117 5.03 18.03 -14.35
N SER A 118 5.61 18.96 -15.12
CA SER A 118 4.83 20.03 -15.79
C SER A 118 3.91 19.51 -16.93
N ARG A 119 3.20 18.40 -16.70
CA ARG A 119 2.26 17.70 -17.57
C ARG A 119 1.25 16.94 -16.71
N GLN A 120 0.06 16.71 -17.25
CA GLN A 120 -0.97 15.93 -16.57
C GLN A 120 -0.52 14.49 -16.31
N LEU A 121 -0.95 13.95 -15.17
CA LEU A 121 -0.82 12.54 -14.81
C LEU A 121 -1.68 11.66 -15.74
N THR A 122 -1.12 10.55 -16.19
CA THR A 122 -1.79 9.59 -17.08
C THR A 122 -2.18 8.32 -16.31
N PRO A 123 -3.08 7.47 -16.83
CA PRO A 123 -3.37 6.17 -16.22
C PRO A 123 -2.11 5.31 -15.99
N ASN A 124 -1.16 5.33 -16.94
CA ASN A 124 0.14 4.67 -16.73
C ASN A 124 0.95 5.29 -15.59
N GLY A 125 0.91 6.62 -15.44
CA GLY A 125 1.56 7.31 -14.32
C GLY A 125 0.96 6.93 -12.97
N VAL A 126 -0.36 6.78 -12.91
CA VAL A 126 -1.07 6.28 -11.71
C VAL A 126 -0.59 4.88 -11.34
N LEU A 127 -0.55 3.95 -12.30
CA LEU A 127 -0.08 2.58 -12.03
C LEU A 127 1.39 2.57 -11.59
N LEU A 128 2.26 3.34 -12.24
CA LEU A 128 3.66 3.46 -11.82
C LEU A 128 3.80 3.99 -10.40
N HIS A 129 3.03 5.01 -10.02
CA HIS A 129 3.06 5.57 -8.68
C HIS A 129 2.61 4.56 -7.62
N VAL A 130 1.55 3.79 -7.89
CA VAL A 130 1.10 2.76 -6.95
C VAL A 130 2.16 1.65 -6.79
N LEU A 131 2.79 1.22 -7.88
CA LEU A 131 3.89 0.25 -7.80
C LEU A 131 5.10 0.80 -7.02
N GLU A 132 5.46 2.06 -7.25
CA GLU A 132 6.52 2.78 -6.52
C GLU A 132 6.24 2.78 -5.01
N GLU A 133 5.04 3.20 -4.59
CA GLU A 133 4.65 3.26 -3.18
C GLU A 133 4.65 1.87 -2.55
N LEU A 134 4.06 0.85 -3.19
CA LEU A 134 4.02 -0.50 -2.63
C LEU A 134 5.41 -1.14 -2.54
N ALA A 135 6.28 -0.93 -3.53
CA ALA A 135 7.65 -1.44 -3.49
C ALA A 135 8.47 -0.75 -2.38
N GLN A 136 8.33 0.57 -2.24
CA GLN A 136 8.97 1.35 -1.18
C GLN A 136 8.53 0.86 0.20
N HIS A 137 7.22 0.76 0.42
CA HIS A 137 6.66 0.41 1.71
C HIS A 137 6.83 -1.08 2.06
N HIS A 138 6.87 -1.97 1.08
CA HIS A 138 7.25 -3.36 1.32
C HIS A 138 8.66 -3.45 1.93
N GLY A 139 9.64 -2.71 1.38
CA GLY A 139 10.98 -2.65 1.96
C GLY A 139 11.01 -2.05 3.37
N GLN A 140 10.18 -1.04 3.64
CA GLN A 140 10.05 -0.48 5.00
C GLN A 140 9.45 -1.48 5.99
N VAL A 141 8.50 -2.31 5.56
CA VAL A 141 7.91 -3.39 6.37
C VAL A 141 8.95 -4.47 6.66
N GLU A 142 9.79 -4.85 5.69
CA GLU A 142 10.92 -5.78 5.91
C GLU A 142 11.92 -5.24 6.94
N VAL A 143 12.28 -3.96 6.87
CA VAL A 143 13.16 -3.31 7.87
C VAL A 143 12.51 -3.25 9.25
N SER A 144 11.20 -2.98 9.30
CA SER A 144 10.45 -2.96 10.56
C SER A 144 10.45 -4.32 11.25
N ARG A 145 10.34 -5.41 10.48
CA ARG A 145 10.47 -6.77 11.01
C ARG A 145 11.80 -6.98 11.68
N ASP A 146 12.89 -6.65 11.00
CA ASP A 146 14.22 -6.91 11.51
C ASP A 146 14.44 -6.16 12.83
N ALA A 147 13.99 -4.90 12.90
CA ALA A 147 14.08 -4.07 14.10
C ALA A 147 13.17 -4.54 15.27
N LEU A 148 12.01 -5.12 14.97
CA LEU A 148 11.05 -5.61 15.98
C LEU A 148 11.30 -7.07 16.39
N SER A 149 12.03 -7.83 15.58
CA SER A 149 12.36 -9.24 15.82
C SER A 149 13.63 -9.41 16.63
N THR A 150 14.54 -8.43 16.61
CA THR A 150 15.67 -8.40 17.54
C THR A 150 15.14 -8.23 18.96
N ALA A 151 15.47 -9.17 19.85
CA ALA A 151 15.38 -8.91 21.28
C ALA A 151 16.14 -7.60 21.57
N PRO A 152 15.67 -6.75 22.51
CA PRO A 152 16.46 -5.60 22.92
C PRO A 152 17.86 -6.10 23.23
N VAL A 153 18.87 -5.51 22.58
CA VAL A 153 20.25 -5.67 23.03
C VAL A 153 20.20 -5.19 24.47
N GLU A 154 20.27 -6.11 25.44
CA GLU A 154 20.60 -5.74 26.81
C GLU A 154 21.83 -4.85 26.67
N ALA A 155 21.68 -3.57 27.00
CA ALA A 155 22.78 -2.64 26.99
C ALA A 155 23.85 -3.28 27.88
N ALA A 156 24.88 -3.83 27.24
CA ALA A 156 26.00 -4.39 27.94
C ALA A 156 26.71 -3.21 28.60
N LEU A 157 26.53 -3.15 29.92
CA LEU A 157 27.22 -2.34 30.94
C LEU A 157 26.66 -0.94 31.21
#